data_AF-A0A662USE5-F1
#
_entry.id   AF-A0A662USE5-F1
#
_cell.length_a   1.000
_cell.length_b   1.000
_cell.length_c   1.000
_cell.angle_alpha   90.00
_cell.angle_beta   90.00
_cell.angle_gamma   90.00
#
_symmetry.space_group_name_H-M   'P 1'
#
loop_
_entity.id
_entity.type
_entity.pdbx_description
1 polymer ?
#
loop_
_entity_poly.entity_id
_entity_poly.type
_entity_poly.pdbx_seq_one_letter_code
_entity_poly.pdbx_strand_id
1 'polypeptide(L)'
;MVTQAGNSFFFNKVYEWVYNNLSKVFPITMEYEAWIPSFGYSCNFIIGSKKYDPRKLDADSIDKRIIERGLKLRYYNGRVHVSYIYKPITKPLKK
;
A
#
# COMPACT_ATOMS: atom_id res chain seq x y z
N MET A 1 3.34 -3.98 10.27
CA MET A 1 3.33 -2.51 10.43
C MET A 1 3.06 -1.85 9.09
N VAL A 2 2.59 -0.61 9.08
CA VAL A 2 2.43 0.19 7.87
C VAL A 2 2.95 1.61 8.14
N THR A 3 3.56 2.24 7.15
CA THR A 3 3.97 3.65 7.20
C THR A 3 3.54 4.36 5.91
N GLN A 4 3.20 5.64 6.03
CA GLN A 4 3.15 6.54 4.89
C GLN A 4 4.59 6.77 4.38
N ALA A 5 4.76 6.87 3.06
CA ALA A 5 6.06 6.92 2.39
C ALA A 5 6.16 8.04 1.34
N GLY A 6 5.41 9.13 1.50
CA GLY A 6 5.43 10.27 0.58
C GLY A 6 4.82 9.94 -0.78
N ASN A 7 5.46 10.41 -1.85
CA ASN A 7 5.10 10.13 -3.23
C ASN A 7 6.34 9.59 -3.97
N SER A 8 6.19 8.43 -4.58
CA SER A 8 7.26 7.67 -5.25
C SER A 8 7.72 8.28 -6.58
N PHE A 9 6.95 9.22 -7.14
CA PHE A 9 7.28 9.95 -8.35
C PHE A 9 8.07 11.24 -8.05
N PHE A 10 7.49 12.16 -7.28
CA PHE A 10 8.07 13.47 -6.95
C PHE A 10 9.18 13.39 -5.90
N PHE A 11 9.07 12.47 -4.93
CA PHE A 11 10.00 12.35 -3.81
C PHE A 11 10.66 10.96 -3.76
N ASN A 12 11.03 10.45 -4.94
CA ASN A 12 11.53 9.09 -5.15
C ASN A 12 12.68 8.70 -4.20
N LYS A 13 13.65 9.60 -3.94
CA LYS A 13 14.78 9.30 -3.03
C LYS A 13 14.32 8.96 -1.60
N VAL A 14 13.39 9.73 -1.06
CA VAL A 14 12.85 9.50 0.30
C VAL A 14 12.03 8.22 0.31
N TYR A 15 11.19 8.04 -0.71
CA TYR A 15 10.40 6.82 -0.90
C TYR A 15 11.27 5.56 -0.90
N GLU A 16 12.32 5.53 -1.73
CA GLU A 16 13.24 4.39 -1.84
C GLU A 16 14.03 4.15 -0.55
N TRP A 17 14.43 5.23 0.14
CA TRP A 17 15.09 5.10 1.44
C TRP A 17 14.18 4.39 2.46
N VAL A 18 12.91 4.78 2.55
CA VAL A 18 11.94 4.10 3.45
C VAL A 18 11.75 2.64 3.03
N TYR A 19 11.49 2.38 1.75
CA TYR A 19 11.27 1.02 1.23
C TYR A 19 12.44 0.08 1.50
N ASN A 20 13.67 0.53 1.21
CA ASN A 20 14.87 -0.27 1.36
C ASN A 20 15.16 -0.59 2.83
N ASN A 21 14.94 0.37 3.74
CA ASN A 21 15.15 0.12 5.17
C ASN A 21 14.09 -0.84 5.74
N LEU A 22 12.82 -0.71 5.35
CA LEU A 22 11.79 -1.66 5.77
C LEU A 22 12.09 -3.07 5.24
N SER A 23 12.53 -3.18 3.98
CA SER A 23 12.85 -4.46 3.34
C SER A 23 14.04 -5.20 3.98
N LYS A 24 14.94 -4.49 4.68
CA LYS A 24 16.04 -5.12 5.44
C LYS A 24 15.57 -5.76 6.75
N VAL A 25 14.46 -5.27 7.33
CA VAL A 25 13.97 -5.71 8.64
C VAL A 25 12.80 -6.70 8.50
N PHE A 26 11.98 -6.54 7.47
CA PHE A 26 10.79 -7.36 7.25
C PHE A 26 10.99 -8.31 6.07
N PRO A 27 10.80 -9.63 6.26
CA PRO A 27 10.92 -10.59 5.17
C PRO A 27 9.81 -10.41 4.11
N ILE A 28 8.71 -9.75 4.46
CA ILE A 28 7.63 -9.43 3.53
C ILE A 28 7.47 -7.91 3.53
N THR A 29 7.74 -7.29 2.38
CA THR A 29 7.49 -5.86 2.15
C THR A 29 6.56 -5.68 0.96
N MET A 30 5.52 -4.86 1.14
CA MET A 30 4.55 -4.49 0.11
C MET A 30 4.41 -2.98 0.05
N GLU A 31 4.34 -2.45 -1.16
CA GLU A 31 4.09 -1.05 -1.46
C GLU A 31 2.73 -0.92 -2.15
N TYR A 32 1.99 0.15 -1.87
CA TYR A 32 0.81 0.54 -2.64
C TYR A 32 0.67 2.06 -2.69
N GLU A 33 -0.20 2.55 -3.57
CA GLU A 33 -0.48 3.97 -3.70
C GLU A 33 -1.99 4.25 -3.79
N ALA A 34 -2.42 5.34 -3.17
CA ALA A 34 -3.79 5.81 -3.22
C ALA A 34 -3.83 7.27 -3.69
N TRP A 35 -4.69 7.58 -4.65
CA TRP A 35 -4.91 8.96 -5.09
C TRP A 35 -5.55 9.78 -3.97
N ILE A 36 -4.88 10.87 -3.55
CA ILE A 36 -5.40 11.78 -2.53
C ILE A 36 -5.77 13.11 -3.20
N PRO A 37 -7.07 13.42 -3.39
CA PRO A 37 -7.49 14.57 -4.18
C PRO A 37 -6.94 15.91 -3.69
N SER A 38 -6.92 16.13 -2.38
CA SER A 38 -6.41 17.38 -1.78
C SER A 38 -4.90 17.54 -1.90
N PHE A 39 -4.15 16.48 -2.19
CA PHE A 39 -2.71 16.54 -2.42
C PHE A 39 -2.38 16.77 -3.90
N GLY A 40 -3.32 16.47 -4.80
CA GLY A 40 -3.07 16.50 -6.25
C GLY A 40 -2.09 15.42 -6.72
N TYR A 41 -1.84 14.39 -5.92
CA TYR A 41 -0.98 13.25 -6.27
C TYR A 41 -1.34 11.96 -5.51
N SER A 42 -0.79 10.83 -5.97
CA SER A 42 -0.89 9.54 -5.27
C SER A 42 0.01 9.51 -4.03
N CYS A 43 -0.55 9.29 -2.85
CA CYS A 43 0.22 9.05 -1.64
C CYS A 43 0.61 7.56 -1.57
N ASN A 44 1.89 7.28 -1.30
CA ASN A 44 2.42 5.94 -1.18
C ASN A 44 2.46 5.48 0.28
N PHE A 45 2.24 4.18 0.44
CA PHE A 45 2.28 3.49 1.73
C PHE A 45 3.10 2.21 1.60
N ILE A 46 3.82 1.85 2.66
CA ILE A 46 4.68 0.66 2.70
C ILE A 46 4.30 -0.17 3.92
N ILE A 47 4.04 -1.45 3.68
CA ILE A 47 3.71 -2.46 4.67
C ILE A 47 4.93 -3.35 4.87
N GLY A 48 5.35 -3.48 6.13
CA GLY A 48 6.34 -4.47 6.57
C GLY A 48 5.68 -5.55 7.42
N SER A 49 5.89 -6.82 7.08
CA SER A 49 5.32 -7.97 7.79
C SER A 49 6.35 -9.07 8.02
N LYS A 50 6.25 -9.73 9.18
CA LYS A 50 7.08 -10.90 9.53
C LYS A 50 6.42 -12.24 9.18
N LYS A 51 5.10 -12.25 8.94
CA LYS A 51 4.33 -13.51 8.81
C LYS A 51 3.26 -13.46 7.73
N TYR A 52 2.38 -12.47 7.77
CA TYR A 52 1.23 -12.41 6.87
C TYR A 52 1.52 -11.55 5.65
N ASP A 53 1.30 -12.09 4.46
CA ASP A 53 1.43 -11.36 3.20
C ASP A 53 0.06 -10.76 2.81
N PRO A 54 -0.10 -9.42 2.77
CA PRO A 54 -1.36 -8.80 2.39
C PRO A 54 -1.80 -9.13 0.96
N ARG A 55 -0.86 -9.51 0.08
CA ARG A 55 -1.14 -9.90 -1.32
C ARG A 55 -1.91 -11.21 -1.45
N LYS A 56 -1.92 -12.03 -0.39
CA LYS A 56 -2.63 -13.32 -0.37
C LYS A 56 -4.11 -13.20 0.01
N LEU A 57 -4.59 -12.00 0.30
CA LEU A 57 -5.98 -11.74 0.63
C LEU A 57 -6.74 -11.35 -0.64
N ASP A 58 -7.76 -12.14 -0.97
CA ASP A 58 -8.71 -11.82 -2.04
C ASP A 58 -9.76 -10.81 -1.55
N ALA A 59 -10.56 -10.29 -2.50
CA ALA A 59 -11.57 -9.29 -2.21
C ALA A 59 -12.61 -9.81 -1.19
N ASP A 60 -13.08 -11.05 -1.38
CA ASP A 60 -14.13 -11.65 -0.54
C ASP A 60 -13.66 -11.84 0.91
N SER A 61 -12.41 -12.27 1.13
CA SER A 61 -11.85 -12.36 2.48
C SER A 61 -11.76 -11.00 3.17
N ILE A 62 -11.48 -9.93 2.41
CA ILE A 62 -11.45 -8.57 2.94
C ILE A 62 -12.86 -8.09 3.30
N ASP A 63 -13.82 -8.26 2.40
CA ASP A 63 -15.20 -7.83 2.63
C ASP A 63 -15.84 -8.61 3.80
N LYS A 64 -15.58 -9.92 3.89
CA LYS A 64 -15.96 -10.73 5.06
C LYS A 64 -15.40 -10.16 6.37
N ARG A 65 -14.11 -9.81 6.41
CA ARG A 65 -13.49 -9.20 7.60
C ARG A 65 -14.05 -7.82 7.93
N ILE A 66 -14.43 -7.03 6.93
CA ILE A 66 -15.06 -5.71 7.14
C ILE A 66 -16.41 -5.89 7.83
N ILE A 67 -17.23 -6.84 7.37
CA ILE A 67 -18.54 -7.18 7.95
C ILE A 67 -18.39 -7.76 9.35
N GLU A 68 -17.53 -8.76 9.54
CA GLU A 68 -17.29 -9.40 10.85
C GLU A 68 -16.82 -8.41 11.92
N ARG A 69 -16.12 -7.35 11.50
CA ARG A 69 -15.65 -6.28 12.39
C ARG A 69 -16.64 -5.11 12.52
N GLY A 70 -17.80 -5.18 11.86
CA GLY A 70 -18.83 -4.13 11.92
C GLY A 70 -18.39 -2.78 11.35
N LEU A 71 -17.42 -2.77 10.42
CA LEU A 71 -16.83 -1.54 9.90
C LEU A 71 -17.72 -0.90 8.83
N LYS A 72 -17.99 0.40 8.98
CA LYS A 72 -18.67 1.23 7.96
C LYS A 72 -17.65 2.08 7.21
N LEU A 73 -17.20 1.61 6.05
CA LEU A 73 -16.13 2.23 5.27
C LEU A 73 -16.70 2.94 4.04
N ARG A 74 -16.15 4.11 3.71
CA ARG A 74 -16.57 4.91 2.52
C ARG A 74 -15.68 4.73 1.30
N TYR A 75 -14.46 4.22 1.50
CA TYR A 75 -13.43 4.18 0.46
C TYR A 75 -12.84 2.79 0.29
N TYR A 76 -12.48 2.13 1.39
CA TYR A 76 -11.85 0.82 1.36
C TYR A 76 -12.87 -0.32 1.33
N ASN A 77 -12.65 -1.29 0.45
CA ASN A 77 -13.39 -2.55 0.32
C ASN A 77 -12.46 -3.60 -0.35
N GLY A 78 -12.94 -4.82 -0.54
CA GLY A 78 -12.18 -5.91 -1.13
C GLY A 78 -11.63 -5.59 -2.52
N ARG A 79 -12.44 -4.96 -3.39
CA ARG A 79 -11.99 -4.56 -4.74
C ARG A 79 -10.88 -3.51 -4.68
N VAL A 80 -11.00 -2.54 -3.78
CA VAL A 80 -9.97 -1.51 -3.59
C VAL A 80 -8.68 -2.11 -3.05
N HIS A 81 -8.76 -3.03 -2.07
CA HIS A 81 -7.59 -3.78 -1.57
C HIS A 81 -6.86 -4.51 -2.70
N VAL A 82 -7.60 -5.24 -3.53
CA VAL A 82 -7.03 -5.98 -4.66
C VAL A 82 -6.41 -5.04 -5.69
N SER A 83 -7.00 -3.87 -5.93
CA SER A 83 -6.40 -2.87 -6.82
C SER A 83 -5.04 -2.38 -6.34
N TYR A 84 -4.85 -2.24 -5.02
CA TYR A 84 -3.53 -1.91 -4.44
C TYR A 84 -2.49 -3.00 -4.61
N ILE A 85 -2.90 -4.26 -4.72
CA ILE A 85 -2.00 -5.39 -4.93
C ILE A 85 -1.52 -5.45 -6.37
N TYR A 86 -2.44 -5.30 -7.33
CA TYR A 86 -2.12 -5.48 -8.75
C TYR A 86 -1.58 -4.23 -9.43
N LYS A 87 -1.87 -3.04 -8.90
CA LYS A 87 -1.40 -1.80 -9.49
C LYS A 87 0.11 -1.62 -9.23
N PRO A 88 0.94 -1.43 -10.27
CA PRO A 88 2.34 -1.08 -10.08
C PRO A 88 2.50 0.33 -9.48
N ILE A 89 3.58 0.55 -8.74
CA ILE A 89 3.91 1.86 -8.18
C ILE A 89 4.38 2.82 -9.27
N THR A 90 3.86 4.05 -9.25
CA THR A 90 4.20 5.10 -10.21
C THR A 90 5.55 5.73 -9.86
N LYS A 91 6.63 5.31 -10.52
CA LYS A 91 8.00 5.82 -10.32
C LYS A 91 8.45 6.68 -11.51
N PRO A 92 9.43 7.60 -11.34
CA PRO A 92 9.99 8.35 -12.46
C PRO A 92 10.73 7.39 -13.42
N LEU A 93 10.85 7.79 -14.69
CA LEU A 93 11.66 7.04 -15.65
C LEU A 93 13.12 7.02 -15.17
N LYS A 94 13.73 5.83 -15.20
CA LYS A 94 15.18 5.70 -14.99
C LYS A 94 15.87 6.45 -16.13
N LYS A 95 16.70 7.43 -15.79
CA LYS A 95 17.62 8.07 -16.74
C LYS A 95 18.72 7.10 -17.14
#